data_AF-A0A6P4E190-F1
#
_entry.id   AF-A0A6P4E190-F1
#
_cell.length_a   1.000
_cell.length_b   1.000
_cell.length_c   1.000
_cell.angle_alpha   90.00
_cell.angle_beta   90.00
_cell.angle_gamma   90.00
#
_symmetry.space_group_name_H-M   'P 1'
#
loop_
_entity.id
_entity.type
_entity.pdbx_description
1 polymer ?
#
loop_
_entity_poly.entity_id
_entity_poly.type
_entity_poly.pdbx_seq_one_letter_code
_entity_poly.pdbx_strand_id
1 'polypeptide(L)'
;MKVAQVAHSWLSILRSNMRSHSITRSHFTYYPTSLGTGKKMNMVNAINNAMDLALSDDKSALLFGEDVGFGGVFRCSVNLRDKYGKERVFNSPLCEQGIAGYVII
;
A
#
# COMPACT_ATOMS: atom_id res chain seq x y z
N MET A 1 -17.91 50.06 20.32
CA MET A 1 -18.92 49.17 19.71
C MET A 1 -18.48 48.51 18.38
N LYS A 2 -17.44 48.98 17.66
CA LYS A 2 -16.96 48.36 16.39
C LYS A 2 -16.00 47.17 16.53
N VAL A 3 -15.35 46.99 17.68
CA VAL A 3 -14.30 45.96 17.87
C VAL A 3 -14.88 44.55 18.05
N ALA A 4 -16.03 44.42 18.72
CA ALA A 4 -16.70 43.13 18.91
C ALA A 4 -17.23 42.53 17.59
N GLN A 5 -17.69 43.38 16.68
CA GLN A 5 -18.27 42.96 15.40
C GLN A 5 -17.22 42.36 14.45
N VAL A 6 -15.97 42.84 14.54
CA VAL A 6 -14.84 42.27 13.81
C VAL A 6 -14.48 40.90 14.37
N ALA A 7 -14.40 40.74 15.69
CA ALA A 7 -14.08 39.44 16.31
C ALA A 7 -15.08 38.33 15.95
N HIS A 8 -16.38 38.64 15.88
CA HIS A 8 -17.40 37.68 15.45
C HIS A 8 -17.30 37.30 13.97
N SER A 9 -16.85 38.22 13.11
CA SER A 9 -16.58 37.94 11.69
C SER A 9 -15.37 37.03 11.50
N TRP A 10 -14.30 37.25 12.27
CA TRP A 10 -13.12 36.38 12.23
C TRP A 10 -13.41 34.97 12.78
N LEU A 11 -14.21 34.87 13.84
CA LEU A 11 -14.64 33.58 14.40
C LEU A 11 -15.58 32.82 13.46
N SER A 12 -16.45 33.50 12.71
CA SER A 12 -17.33 32.86 11.72
C SER A 12 -16.57 32.38 10.48
N ILE A 13 -15.52 33.09 10.06
CA ILE A 13 -14.61 32.66 8.98
C ILE A 13 -13.75 31.46 9.41
N LEU A 14 -13.21 31.47 10.64
CA LEU A 14 -12.48 30.32 11.19
C LEU A 14 -13.38 29.08 11.35
N ARG A 15 -14.66 29.28 11.68
CA ARG A 15 -15.63 28.18 11.83
C ARG A 15 -16.14 27.64 10.49
N SER A 16 -16.13 28.46 9.43
CA SER A 16 -16.58 28.05 8.09
C SER A 16 -15.51 27.25 7.30
N ASN A 17 -14.24 27.34 7.71
CA ASN A 17 -13.14 26.57 7.12
C ASN A 17 -12.94 25.17 7.72
N MET A 18 -13.70 24.81 8.76
CA MET A 18 -13.86 23.41 9.20
C MET A 18 -14.97 22.71 8.39
N ARG A 19 -14.98 22.90 7.07
CA ARG A 19 -15.77 22.03 6.19
C ARG A 19 -15.10 20.67 6.20
N SER A 20 -15.79 19.74 6.87
CA SER A 20 -15.62 18.30 6.79
C SER A 20 -15.05 17.90 5.43
N HIS A 21 -13.78 17.54 5.40
CA HIS A 21 -13.24 16.81 4.28
C HIS A 21 -14.03 15.50 4.22
N SER A 22 -14.95 15.41 3.27
CA SER A 22 -15.67 14.18 2.98
C SER A 22 -14.63 13.17 2.51
N ILE A 23 -14.09 12.39 3.43
CA ILE A 23 -13.28 11.22 3.13
C ILE A 23 -14.18 10.32 2.29
N THR A 24 -13.99 10.35 0.98
CA THR A 24 -14.71 9.44 0.09
C THR A 24 -14.18 8.05 0.41
N ARG A 25 -14.87 7.31 1.27
CA ARG A 25 -14.59 5.90 1.52
C ARG A 25 -15.00 5.17 0.26
N SER A 26 -14.03 4.89 -0.61
CA SER A 26 -14.19 3.94 -1.69
C SER A 26 -14.45 2.56 -1.06
N HIS A 27 -15.72 2.27 -0.80
CA HIS A 27 -16.14 1.00 -0.24
C HIS A 27 -15.98 -0.07 -1.32
N PHE A 28 -14.82 -0.74 -1.32
CA PHE A 28 -14.59 -1.89 -2.18
C PHE A 28 -15.52 -3.03 -1.74
N THR A 29 -16.58 -3.25 -2.52
CA THR A 29 -17.50 -4.38 -2.30
C THR A 29 -16.97 -5.54 -3.13
N TYR A 30 -16.37 -6.53 -2.46
CA TYR A 30 -15.94 -7.76 -3.11
C TYR A 30 -17.15 -8.64 -3.40
N TYR A 31 -17.47 -8.84 -4.67
CA TYR A 31 -18.42 -9.85 -5.11
C TYR A 31 -17.64 -11.10 -5.52
N PRO A 32 -17.68 -12.20 -4.76
CA PRO A 32 -17.03 -13.43 -5.19
C PRO A 32 -17.75 -13.95 -6.44
N THR A 33 -17.11 -13.87 -7.60
CA THR A 33 -17.52 -14.67 -8.76
C THR A 33 -17.46 -16.15 -8.36
N SER A 34 -18.46 -16.94 -8.79
CA SER A 34 -18.72 -18.34 -8.43
C SER A 34 -17.49 -19.05 -7.86
N LEU A 35 -17.60 -19.58 -6.63
CA LEU A 35 -16.59 -20.36 -5.91
C LEU A 35 -15.83 -21.29 -6.86
N GLY A 36 -14.76 -20.78 -7.48
CA GLY A 36 -13.79 -21.63 -8.16
C GLY A 36 -13.24 -22.60 -7.12
N THR A 37 -12.66 -23.71 -7.55
CA THR A 37 -11.92 -24.62 -6.67
C THR A 37 -10.71 -23.89 -6.09
N GLY A 38 -10.93 -23.06 -5.09
CA GLY A 38 -9.93 -22.26 -4.42
C GLY A 38 -9.09 -23.15 -3.54
N LYS A 39 -7.77 -23.09 -3.69
CA LYS A 39 -6.87 -23.79 -2.80
C LYS A 39 -6.90 -23.10 -1.43
N LYS A 40 -7.17 -23.86 -0.36
CA LYS A 40 -7.11 -23.34 1.01
C LYS A 40 -5.67 -22.95 1.32
N MET A 41 -5.45 -21.68 1.67
CA MET A 41 -4.14 -21.13 2.02
C MET A 41 -4.25 -20.30 3.30
N ASN A 42 -3.16 -20.21 4.06
CA ASN A 42 -3.04 -19.19 5.10
C ASN A 42 -2.74 -17.82 4.46
N MET A 43 -2.83 -16.74 5.24
CA MET A 43 -2.66 -15.38 4.72
C MET A 43 -1.26 -15.15 4.11
N VAL A 44 -0.21 -15.69 4.73
CA VAL A 44 1.18 -15.58 4.23
C VAL A 44 1.31 -16.22 2.84
N ASN A 45 0.76 -17.42 2.66
CA ASN A 45 0.78 -18.13 1.38
C ASN A 45 -0.10 -17.44 0.34
N ALA A 46 -1.22 -16.85 0.76
CA ALA A 46 -2.07 -16.07 -0.15
C ALA A 46 -1.33 -14.81 -0.65
N ILE A 47 -0.63 -14.09 0.23
CA ILE A 47 0.19 -12.93 -0.13
C ILE A 47 1.35 -13.34 -1.05
N ASN A 48 2.06 -14.42 -0.72
CA ASN A 48 3.12 -14.97 -1.57
C ASN A 48 2.59 -15.32 -2.96
N ASN A 49 1.44 -16.00 -3.03
CA ASN A 49 0.82 -16.36 -4.31
C ASN A 49 0.39 -15.14 -5.12
N ALA A 50 -0.15 -14.10 -4.47
CA ALA A 50 -0.50 -12.86 -5.16
C ALA A 50 0.74 -12.17 -5.75
N MET A 51 1.85 -12.10 -4.99
CA MET A 51 3.12 -11.55 -5.50
C MET A 51 3.72 -12.42 -6.61
N ASP A 52 3.62 -13.74 -6.51
CA ASP A 52 4.06 -14.67 -7.55
C ASP A 52 3.31 -14.46 -8.86
N LEU A 53 1.98 -14.29 -8.79
CA LEU A 53 1.15 -13.98 -9.95
C LEU A 53 1.54 -12.63 -10.57
N ALA A 54 1.70 -11.59 -9.75
CA ALA A 54 2.06 -10.25 -10.24
C ALA A 54 3.44 -10.24 -10.94
N LEU A 55 4.44 -10.91 -10.35
CA LEU A 55 5.78 -11.01 -10.93
C LEU A 55 5.82 -11.88 -12.21
N SER A 56 4.91 -12.85 -12.32
CA SER A 56 4.78 -13.70 -13.51
C SER A 56 4.04 -12.99 -14.65
N ASP A 57 3.02 -12.20 -14.34
CA ASP A 57 2.17 -11.53 -15.33
C ASP A 57 2.91 -10.35 -15.96
N ASP A 58 3.56 -9.52 -15.13
CA ASP A 58 4.31 -8.36 -15.58
C ASP A 58 5.81 -8.57 -15.40
N LYS A 59 6.57 -8.51 -16.50
CA LYS A 59 8.04 -8.64 -16.48
C LYS A 59 8.74 -7.39 -15.90
N SER A 60 8.06 -6.24 -15.89
CA SER A 60 8.58 -4.99 -15.32
C SER A 60 8.36 -4.88 -13.82
N ALA A 61 7.49 -5.71 -13.23
CA ALA A 61 7.24 -5.70 -11.80
C ALA A 61 8.53 -6.01 -11.00
N LEU A 62 8.77 -5.23 -9.96
CA LEU A 62 9.88 -5.39 -9.02
C LEU A 62 9.32 -5.57 -7.61
N LEU A 63 10.01 -6.35 -6.78
CA LEU A 63 9.68 -6.57 -5.38
C LEU A 63 10.90 -6.21 -4.53
N PHE A 64 10.80 -5.13 -3.76
CA PHE A 64 11.90 -4.66 -2.93
C PHE A 64 11.42 -4.14 -1.58
N GLY A 65 12.34 -4.10 -0.63
CA GLY A 65 12.10 -3.70 0.75
C GLY A 65 13.18 -4.27 1.67
N GLU A 66 13.03 -4.09 2.98
CA GLU A 66 13.91 -4.69 3.96
C GLU A 66 13.69 -6.21 4.05
N ASP A 67 14.78 -6.99 4.03
CA ASP A 67 14.81 -8.46 4.16
C ASP A 67 13.95 -9.29 3.19
N VAL A 68 13.42 -8.65 2.14
CA VAL A 68 12.57 -9.29 1.12
C VAL A 68 13.31 -10.41 0.38
N GLY A 69 14.61 -10.24 0.15
CA GLY A 69 15.44 -11.15 -0.64
C GLY A 69 15.66 -12.54 -0.01
N PHE A 70 15.52 -12.69 1.31
CA PHE A 70 15.56 -14.00 2.00
C PHE A 70 14.15 -14.58 2.26
N GLY A 71 13.11 -13.86 1.85
CA GLY A 71 11.71 -14.24 2.04
C GLY A 71 10.94 -13.35 3.01
N GLY A 72 11.56 -12.31 3.57
CA GLY A 72 10.96 -11.41 4.55
C GLY A 72 10.81 -12.05 5.93
N VAL A 73 10.69 -11.20 6.96
CA VAL A 73 10.54 -11.65 8.36
C VAL A 73 9.29 -12.50 8.59
N PHE A 74 8.22 -12.25 7.82
CA PHE A 74 6.97 -13.02 7.87
C PHE A 74 6.89 -14.16 6.85
N ARG A 75 7.96 -14.42 6.08
CA ARG A 75 8.01 -15.44 5.03
C ARG A 75 7.03 -15.19 3.86
N CYS A 76 6.65 -13.95 3.60
CA CYS A 76 5.74 -13.61 2.50
C CYS A 76 6.42 -13.70 1.13
N SER A 77 7.74 -13.48 1.00
CA SER A 77 8.45 -13.46 -0.29
C SER A 77 9.37 -14.65 -0.52
N VAL A 78 9.17 -15.75 0.22
CA VAL A 78 9.99 -16.96 0.10
C VAL A 78 9.98 -17.51 -1.33
N ASN A 79 11.15 -17.97 -1.78
CA ASN A 79 11.43 -18.55 -3.11
C ASN A 79 11.18 -17.63 -4.32
N LEU A 80 10.71 -16.39 -4.12
CA LEU A 80 10.48 -15.45 -5.23
C LEU A 80 11.79 -14.97 -5.84
N ARG A 81 12.82 -14.72 -5.02
CA ARG A 81 14.14 -14.33 -5.51
C ARG A 81 14.82 -15.42 -6.34
N ASP A 82 14.69 -16.67 -5.92
CA ASP A 82 15.25 -17.80 -6.66
C ASP A 82 14.52 -18.01 -7.99
N LYS A 83 13.21 -17.74 -8.03
CA LYS A 83 12.37 -17.88 -9.23
C LYS A 83 12.54 -16.75 -10.24
N TYR A 84 12.60 -15.49 -9.77
CA TYR A 84 12.60 -14.30 -10.64
C TYR A 84 13.96 -13.59 -10.74
N GLY A 85 14.94 -14.04 -9.96
CA GLY A 85 16.29 -13.50 -9.93
C GLY A 85 16.47 -12.30 -9.01
N LYS A 86 17.74 -12.03 -8.67
CA LYS A 86 18.15 -10.92 -7.79
C LYS A 86 17.86 -9.53 -8.37
N GLU A 87 17.71 -9.41 -9.69
CA GLU A 87 17.42 -8.13 -10.36
C GLU A 87 15.99 -7.65 -10.09
N ARG A 88 15.07 -8.60 -9.84
CA ARG A 88 13.64 -8.30 -9.63
C ARG A 88 13.23 -8.38 -8.17
N VAL A 89 13.94 -9.16 -7.35
CA VAL A 89 13.65 -9.32 -5.94
C VAL A 89 14.90 -9.05 -5.11
N PHE A 90 14.98 -7.85 -4.52
CA PHE A 90 16.19 -7.38 -3.83
C PHE A 90 15.89 -6.60 -2.55
N ASN A 91 16.92 -6.48 -1.70
CA ASN A 91 16.82 -5.72 -0.46
C ASN A 91 17.09 -4.23 -0.72
N SER A 92 16.31 -3.36 -0.10
CA SER A 92 16.59 -1.93 -0.02
C SER A 92 17.44 -1.59 1.22
N PRO A 93 18.12 -0.44 1.24
CA PRO A 93 18.70 0.12 2.46
C PRO A 93 17.63 0.36 3.54
N LEU A 94 18.06 0.45 4.80
CA LEU A 94 17.25 0.80 5.97
C LEU A 94 16.87 2.29 5.94
N CYS A 95 15.91 2.64 5.07
CA CYS A 95 15.36 3.99 4.98
C CYS A 95 14.00 3.95 4.30
N GLU A 96 12.92 4.02 5.07
CA GLU A 96 11.54 3.92 4.56
C GLU A 96 11.19 5.07 3.62
N GLN A 97 11.69 6.27 3.90
CA GLN A 97 11.53 7.43 3.01
C GLN A 97 12.24 7.21 1.66
N GLY A 98 13.40 6.53 1.67
CA GLY A 98 14.13 6.16 0.47
C GLY A 98 13.42 5.07 -0.34
N ILE A 99 12.82 4.09 0.33
CA ILE A 99 12.00 3.04 -0.32
C ILE A 99 10.81 3.68 -1.03
N ALA A 100 10.07 4.56 -0.34
CA ALA A 100 8.90 5.22 -0.92
C ALA A 100 9.29 6.16 -2.07
N GLY A 101 10.39 6.90 -1.94
CA GLY A 101 10.90 7.77 -3.00
C GLY A 101 11.30 6.99 -4.25
N TYR A 102 11.95 5.83 -4.10
CA TYR A 102 12.39 5.00 -5.21
C TYR A 102 11.23 4.40 -6.02
N VAL A 103 10.03 4.25 -5.45
CA VAL A 103 8.84 3.78 -6.19
C VAL A 103 8.30 4.86 -7.13
N ILE A 104 8.44 6.14 -6.78
CA ILE A 104 7.81 7.26 -7.47
C ILE A 104 8.65 7.76 -8.65
N ILE A 105 9.97 7.69 -8.51
CA ILE A 105 10.95 8.29 -9.43
C ILE A 105 11.40 7.24 -10.44
#